data_AF-X0SCF2-F1
#
_entry.id   AF-X0SCF2-F1
#
_cell.length_a   1.000
_cell.length_b   1.000
_cell.length_c   1.000
_cell.angle_alpha   90.00
_cell.angle_beta   90.00
_cell.angle_gamma   90.00
#
_symmetry.space_group_name_H-M   'P 1'
#
loop_
_entity.id
_entity.type
_entity.pdbx_description
1 polymer ?
#
loop_
_entity_poly.entity_id
_entity_poly.type
_entity_poly.pdbx_seq_one_letter_code
_entity_poly.pdbx_strand_id
1 'polypeptide(L)'
;ACDAHPQFLTTRLAEELAEECGAQVVRVQHHVAHLASVMAENNLEESVGIILDGYGYGPNGGAWGGEILAVRDKLITRVGSLRPVRLPGGDLAARNPLRMAASLLYAAGEDPTSIRDKIVERGLDRIEVDLLMKQLDAGINAPFTTSAGRFLDAVAAWLGICRVRTYEGEPAMRLEAAAIQGCTHEISTALIDEAGMPRLDTAHLFAQLVRLSERASIQDVAVTAQEALARGMTMLGMALAEERRISSISFSGGVAYNDHISSRIRDLCGTNGYSFFTNRLVPCGDGGVSLGQAAYVGLEYRLTGASNGALRQDG
;
A
#
# COMPACT_ATOMS: atom_id res chain seq x y z
N ALA A 1 -1.62 22.65 7.00
CA ALA A 1 -1.22 21.23 7.09
C ALA A 1 -0.68 20.80 5.73
N CYS A 2 0.29 19.88 5.68
CA CYS A 2 0.86 19.35 4.45
C CYS A 2 1.29 17.90 4.63
N ASP A 3 1.72 17.22 3.55
CA ASP A 3 2.26 15.87 3.63
C ASP A 3 3.56 15.84 4.47
N ALA A 4 3.83 14.71 5.11
CA ALA A 4 5.05 14.49 5.89
C ALA A 4 6.32 14.34 5.02
N HIS A 5 6.17 14.10 3.71
CA HIS A 5 7.32 13.99 2.81
C HIS A 5 8.13 15.30 2.75
N PRO A 6 9.40 15.31 3.17
CA PRO A 6 10.18 16.54 3.31
C PRO A 6 10.59 17.17 1.98
N GLN A 7 10.63 16.39 0.90
CA GLN A 7 11.10 16.87 -0.42
C GLN A 7 9.98 17.28 -1.38
N PHE A 8 8.71 17.21 -0.98
CA PHE A 8 7.62 17.63 -1.86
C PHE A 8 7.61 19.14 -2.05
N LEU A 9 7.31 19.59 -3.27
CA LEU A 9 7.16 21.01 -3.58
C LEU A 9 6.04 21.65 -2.74
N THR A 10 4.97 20.90 -2.48
CA THR A 10 3.86 21.33 -1.62
C THR A 10 4.27 21.49 -0.15
N THR A 11 5.21 20.68 0.34
CA THR A 11 5.77 20.83 1.70
C THR A 11 6.60 22.11 1.79
N ARG A 12 7.44 22.39 0.80
CA ARG A 12 8.22 23.65 0.74
C ARG A 12 7.30 24.87 0.68
N LEU A 13 6.29 24.84 -0.18
CA LEU A 13 5.30 25.91 -0.27
C LEU A 13 4.56 26.13 1.06
N ALA A 14 4.23 25.07 1.80
CA ALA A 14 3.59 25.18 3.10
C ALA A 14 4.50 25.84 4.15
N GLU A 15 5.82 25.60 4.08
CA GLU A 15 6.81 26.26 4.94
C GLU A 15 6.95 27.74 4.60
N GLU A 16 7.08 28.08 3.31
CA GLU A 16 7.14 29.47 2.82
C GLU A 16 5.90 30.26 3.26
N LEU A 17 4.69 29.72 3.03
CA LEU A 17 3.45 30.37 3.46
C LEU A 17 3.36 30.52 4.98
N ALA A 18 3.83 29.55 5.74
CA ALA A 18 3.80 29.60 7.20
C ALA A 18 4.72 30.70 7.75
N GLU A 19 5.90 30.90 7.15
CA GLU A 19 6.79 32.01 7.47
C GLU A 19 6.13 33.37 7.17
N GLU A 20 5.47 33.50 6.02
CA GLU A 20 4.79 34.74 5.62
C GLU A 20 3.63 35.14 6.53
N CYS A 21 2.82 34.16 6.96
CA CYS A 21 1.62 34.43 7.77
C CYS A 21 1.79 34.23 9.28
N GLY A 22 2.97 33.81 9.73
CA GLY A 22 3.24 33.52 11.14
C GLY A 22 2.49 32.29 11.68
N ALA A 23 2.17 31.32 10.82
CA ALA A 23 1.46 30.10 11.19
C ALA A 23 2.40 28.93 11.49
N GLN A 24 1.87 27.90 12.16
CA GLN A 24 2.59 26.64 12.37
C GLN A 24 2.29 25.63 11.26
N VAL A 25 3.33 25.02 10.69
CA VAL A 25 3.18 23.89 9.76
C VAL A 25 2.92 22.60 10.55
N VAL A 26 1.79 21.95 10.27
CA VAL A 26 1.51 20.58 10.74
C VAL A 26 1.71 19.61 9.59
N ARG A 27 2.71 18.74 9.72
CA ARG A 27 2.97 17.65 8.79
C ARG A 27 2.11 16.44 9.14
N VAL A 28 1.39 15.91 8.16
CA VAL A 28 0.45 14.80 8.31
C VAL A 28 0.93 13.64 7.45
N GLN A 29 0.98 12.44 8.04
CA GLN A 29 1.38 11.25 7.30
C GLN A 29 0.36 10.93 6.20
N HIS A 30 0.84 10.54 5.02
CA HIS A 30 0.04 10.36 3.81
C HIS A 30 -1.17 9.42 3.96
N HIS A 31 -0.96 8.22 4.52
CA HIS A 31 -2.03 7.22 4.72
C HIS A 31 -2.99 7.62 5.84
N VAL A 32 -2.49 8.35 6.84
CA VAL A 32 -3.32 8.99 7.86
C VAL A 32 -4.25 10.03 7.23
N ALA A 33 -3.77 10.82 6.26
CA ALA A 33 -4.62 11.74 5.52
C ALA A 33 -5.69 11.01 4.71
N HIS A 34 -5.36 9.92 4.00
CA HIS A 34 -6.35 9.08 3.33
C HIS A 34 -7.45 8.60 4.28
N LEU A 35 -7.09 8.03 5.44
CA LEU A 35 -8.07 7.59 6.43
C LEU A 35 -8.91 8.75 6.99
N ALA A 36 -8.26 9.85 7.38
CA ALA A 36 -8.94 11.02 7.92
C ALA A 36 -9.93 11.62 6.90
N SER A 37 -9.65 11.52 5.60
CA SER A 37 -10.58 11.99 4.57
C SER A 37 -11.89 11.18 4.55
N VAL A 38 -11.81 9.85 4.66
CA VAL A 38 -13.00 8.97 4.73
C VAL A 38 -13.80 9.25 5.98
N MET A 39 -13.12 9.35 7.13
CA MET A 39 -13.76 9.58 8.42
C MET A 39 -14.46 10.94 8.46
N ALA A 40 -13.82 12.00 7.93
CA ALA A 40 -14.41 13.33 7.86
C ALA A 40 -15.64 13.38 6.96
N GLU A 41 -15.59 12.73 5.80
CA GLU A 41 -16.72 12.69 4.87
C GLU A 41 -17.93 11.94 5.45
N ASN A 42 -17.68 10.87 6.21
CA ASN A 42 -18.70 9.98 6.73
C ASN A 42 -19.07 10.24 8.21
N ASN A 43 -18.54 11.31 8.82
CA ASN A 43 -18.74 11.67 10.23
C ASN A 43 -18.43 10.50 11.20
N LEU A 44 -17.31 9.82 10.98
CA LEU A 44 -16.87 8.69 11.80
C LEU A 44 -15.93 9.16 12.91
N GLU A 45 -16.14 8.66 14.13
CA GLU A 45 -15.25 8.87 15.27
C GLU A 45 -14.21 7.74 15.41
N GLU A 46 -14.61 6.50 15.07
CA GLU A 46 -13.77 5.30 15.17
C GLU A 46 -13.83 4.51 13.87
N SER A 47 -12.68 3.98 13.43
CA SER A 47 -12.63 3.08 12.28
C SER A 47 -11.32 2.29 12.24
N VAL A 48 -11.38 1.09 11.66
CA VAL A 48 -10.20 0.41 11.13
C VAL A 48 -10.11 0.73 9.63
N GLY A 49 -9.11 1.52 9.27
CA GLY A 49 -8.81 1.92 7.90
C GLY A 49 -7.87 0.93 7.21
N ILE A 50 -8.32 0.35 6.11
CA ILE A 50 -7.48 -0.36 5.14
C ILE A 50 -7.06 0.68 4.09
N ILE A 51 -5.78 1.06 4.05
CA ILE A 51 -5.28 2.09 3.13
C ILE A 51 -4.29 1.45 2.16
N LEU A 52 -4.73 1.31 0.90
CA LEU A 52 -3.95 0.67 -0.17
C LEU A 52 -3.59 1.70 -1.23
N ASP A 53 -2.29 1.90 -1.44
CA ASP A 53 -1.78 2.96 -2.30
C ASP A 53 -0.47 2.56 -3.00
N GLY A 54 -0.03 3.38 -3.95
CA GLY A 54 1.24 3.24 -4.64
C GLY A 54 2.44 3.64 -3.79
N TYR A 55 2.37 4.76 -3.07
CA TYR A 55 3.48 5.28 -2.27
C TYR A 55 2.99 6.36 -1.30
N GLY A 56 3.31 6.20 -0.02
CA GLY A 56 3.26 7.28 0.95
C GLY A 56 4.50 7.29 1.82
N TYR A 57 4.98 8.49 2.15
CA TYR A 57 6.16 8.65 2.99
C TYR A 57 5.93 8.05 4.38
N GLY A 58 6.73 7.05 4.72
CA GLY A 58 6.71 6.41 6.03
C GLY A 58 7.54 7.21 7.05
N PRO A 59 7.22 7.13 8.36
CA PRO A 59 7.94 7.85 9.42
C PRO A 59 9.46 7.61 9.46
N ASN A 60 9.91 6.43 9.00
CA ASN A 60 11.32 6.03 8.97
C ASN A 60 11.97 6.17 7.58
N GLY A 61 11.38 6.96 6.68
CA GLY A 61 11.85 7.10 5.29
C GLY A 61 11.54 5.90 4.38
N GLY A 62 10.82 4.89 4.88
CA GLY A 62 10.30 3.78 4.07
C GLY A 62 9.08 4.20 3.23
N ALA A 63 8.68 3.34 2.30
CA ALA A 63 7.56 3.59 1.40
C ALA A 63 6.31 2.79 1.81
N TRP A 64 5.35 3.43 2.47
CA TRP A 64 4.07 2.81 2.78
C TRP A 64 3.20 2.71 1.53
N GLY A 65 2.22 1.82 1.55
CA GLY A 65 1.22 1.69 0.48
C GLY A 65 0.23 0.54 0.70
N GLY A 66 0.16 0.01 1.90
CA GLY A 66 -0.62 -1.18 2.21
C GLY A 66 -0.73 -1.34 3.71
N GLU A 67 -1.46 -0.42 4.33
CA GLU A 67 -1.48 -0.22 5.77
C GLU A 67 -2.84 -0.52 6.36
N ILE A 68 -2.86 -0.97 7.61
CA ILE A 68 -4.07 -1.00 8.43
C ILE A 68 -3.83 -0.06 9.61
N LEU A 69 -4.67 0.97 9.66
CA LEU A 69 -4.65 1.99 10.69
C LEU A 69 -5.93 1.85 11.52
N ALA A 70 -5.86 2.05 12.83
CA ALA A 70 -7.03 2.10 13.69
C ALA A 70 -7.14 3.47 14.33
N VAL A 71 -8.36 4.00 14.40
CA VAL A 71 -8.67 5.26 15.09
C VAL A 71 -9.63 5.00 16.24
N ARG A 72 -9.25 5.44 17.43
CA ARG A 72 -10.04 5.44 18.67
C ARG A 72 -9.63 6.64 19.51
N ASP A 73 -10.58 7.37 20.08
CA ASP A 73 -10.30 8.56 20.91
C ASP A 73 -9.35 9.56 20.25
N LYS A 74 -9.56 9.83 18.96
CA LYS A 74 -8.70 10.67 18.10
C LYS A 74 -7.25 10.17 17.91
N LEU A 75 -6.92 8.98 18.42
CA LEU A 75 -5.61 8.38 18.32
C LEU A 75 -5.56 7.43 17.13
N ILE A 76 -4.67 7.71 16.18
CA ILE A 76 -4.44 6.90 14.99
C ILE A 76 -3.22 6.02 15.25
N THR A 77 -3.36 4.71 15.08
CA THR A 77 -2.29 3.73 15.30
C THR A 77 -2.15 2.80 14.12
N ARG A 78 -0.92 2.56 13.67
CA ARG A 78 -0.63 1.51 12.69
C ARG A 78 -0.70 0.15 13.38
N VAL A 79 -1.65 -0.69 12.96
CA VAL A 79 -1.99 -1.95 13.63
C VAL A 79 -1.76 -3.18 12.75
N GLY A 80 -1.59 -3.00 11.44
CA GLY A 80 -1.25 -4.06 10.51
C GLY A 80 -0.76 -3.47 9.19
N SER A 81 -0.27 -4.32 8.29
CA SER A 81 0.17 -3.88 6.94
C SER A 81 0.46 -5.05 6.02
N LEU A 82 0.86 -4.79 4.78
CA LEU A 82 1.55 -5.76 3.94
C LEU A 82 2.94 -6.07 4.53
N ARG A 83 3.47 -7.25 4.22
CA ARG A 83 4.86 -7.61 4.54
C ARG A 83 5.83 -6.61 3.89
N PRO A 84 6.75 -6.00 4.65
CA PRO A 84 7.80 -5.16 4.08
C PRO A 84 8.70 -5.97 3.14
N VAL A 85 8.89 -5.47 1.93
CA VAL A 85 9.84 -6.01 0.93
C VAL A 85 10.76 -4.91 0.45
N ARG A 86 11.88 -5.26 -0.18
CA ARG A 86 12.83 -4.28 -0.70
C ARG A 86 12.25 -3.59 -1.95
N LEU A 87 12.52 -2.30 -2.11
CA LEU A 87 12.19 -1.49 -3.29
C LEU A 87 13.49 -1.18 -4.06
N PRO A 88 14.05 -2.15 -4.80
CA PRO A 88 15.39 -2.03 -5.37
C PRO A 88 15.44 -0.94 -6.45
N GLY A 89 16.21 0.12 -6.18
CA GLY A 89 16.35 1.27 -7.06
C GLY A 89 15.28 2.35 -6.90
N GLY A 90 14.43 2.28 -5.87
CA GLY A 90 13.42 3.31 -5.60
C GLY A 90 12.46 3.52 -6.78
N ASP A 91 12.45 4.72 -7.35
CA ASP A 91 11.65 5.10 -8.52
C ASP A 91 11.86 4.18 -9.73
N LEU A 92 13.06 3.59 -9.84
CA LEU A 92 13.36 2.69 -10.94
C LEU A 92 12.55 1.39 -10.86
N ALA A 93 12.21 0.92 -9.67
CA ALA A 93 11.32 -0.22 -9.49
C ALA A 93 9.87 0.11 -9.85
N ALA A 94 9.45 1.38 -9.70
CA ALA A 94 8.14 1.84 -10.17
C ALA A 94 8.10 1.95 -11.70
N ARG A 95 9.22 2.31 -12.35
CA ARG A 95 9.34 2.37 -13.82
C ARG A 95 9.44 0.99 -14.47
N ASN A 96 10.18 0.07 -13.86
CA ASN A 96 10.38 -1.30 -14.34
C ASN A 96 9.93 -2.31 -13.27
N PRO A 97 8.64 -2.71 -13.27
CA PRO A 97 8.09 -3.49 -12.17
C PRO A 97 8.61 -4.94 -12.06
N LEU A 98 9.35 -5.46 -13.05
CA LEU A 98 10.05 -6.75 -12.88
C LEU A 98 11.08 -6.71 -11.73
N ARG A 99 11.59 -5.51 -11.39
CA ARG A 99 12.40 -5.32 -10.19
C ARG A 99 11.65 -5.67 -8.90
N MET A 100 10.36 -5.31 -8.84
CA MET A 100 9.50 -5.68 -7.71
C MET A 100 9.16 -7.16 -7.70
N ALA A 101 8.96 -7.78 -8.86
CA ALA A 101 8.76 -9.23 -8.97
C ALA A 101 9.96 -10.00 -8.38
N ALA A 102 11.19 -9.59 -8.72
CA ALA A 102 12.40 -10.18 -8.14
C ALA A 102 12.46 -10.00 -6.62
N SER A 103 12.14 -8.80 -6.11
CA SER A 103 12.13 -8.56 -4.67
C SER A 103 11.09 -9.40 -3.92
N LEU A 104 9.90 -9.60 -4.49
CA LEU A 104 8.85 -10.43 -3.89
C LEU A 104 9.27 -11.89 -3.83
N LEU A 105 9.86 -12.43 -4.89
CA LEU A 105 10.38 -13.81 -4.90
C LEU A 105 11.54 -13.99 -3.93
N TYR A 106 12.44 -13.00 -3.87
CA TYR A 106 13.55 -13.01 -2.91
C TYR A 106 13.04 -13.01 -1.47
N ALA A 107 12.06 -12.15 -1.14
CA ALA A 107 11.44 -12.12 0.18
C ALA A 107 10.65 -13.41 0.50
N ALA A 108 10.13 -14.10 -0.52
CA ALA A 108 9.46 -15.39 -0.37
C ALA A 108 10.44 -16.55 -0.06
N GLY A 109 11.76 -16.30 -0.14
CA GLY A 109 12.79 -17.31 0.07
C GLY A 109 12.98 -18.25 -1.13
N GLU A 110 12.58 -17.83 -2.33
CA GLU A 110 12.85 -18.58 -3.55
C GLU A 110 14.37 -18.59 -3.86
N ASP A 111 14.85 -19.66 -4.51
CA ASP A 111 16.28 -19.82 -4.80
C ASP A 111 16.81 -18.67 -5.69
N PRO A 112 17.92 -17.99 -5.30
CA PRO A 112 18.45 -16.87 -6.06
C PRO A 112 18.80 -17.17 -7.52
N THR A 113 19.21 -18.39 -7.85
CA THR A 113 19.52 -18.79 -9.24
C THR A 113 18.22 -18.89 -10.04
N SER A 114 17.21 -19.55 -9.47
CA SER A 114 15.86 -19.62 -10.04
C SER A 114 15.23 -18.24 -10.27
N ILE A 115 15.39 -17.30 -9.32
CA ILE A 115 14.93 -15.92 -9.48
C ILE A 115 15.62 -15.27 -10.68
N ARG A 116 16.96 -15.41 -10.80
CA ARG A 116 17.71 -14.82 -11.91
C ARG A 116 17.18 -15.30 -13.25
N ASP A 117 17.08 -16.61 -13.44
CA ASP A 117 16.64 -17.20 -14.70
C ASP A 117 15.22 -16.77 -15.06
N LYS A 118 14.30 -16.85 -14.10
CA LYS A 118 12.91 -16.41 -14.26
C LYS A 118 12.79 -14.94 -14.66
N ILE A 119 13.54 -14.05 -14.02
CA ILE A 119 13.45 -12.61 -14.31
C ILE A 119 14.07 -12.28 -15.68
N VAL A 120 15.15 -12.97 -16.07
CA VAL A 120 15.75 -12.86 -17.41
C VAL A 120 14.75 -13.31 -18.48
N GLU A 121 14.10 -14.46 -18.29
CA GLU A 121 13.08 -14.97 -19.22
C GLU A 121 11.90 -14.01 -19.41
N ARG A 122 11.56 -13.23 -18.37
CA ARG A 122 10.50 -12.21 -18.44
C ARG A 122 10.92 -10.93 -19.16
N GLY A 123 12.20 -10.80 -19.51
CA GLY A 123 12.72 -9.76 -20.40
C GLY A 123 13.60 -8.71 -19.75
N LEU A 124 14.13 -8.96 -18.54
CA LEU A 124 15.16 -8.11 -17.95
C LEU A 124 16.56 -8.58 -18.38
N ASP A 125 17.47 -7.65 -18.68
CA ASP A 125 18.82 -8.02 -19.14
C ASP A 125 19.63 -8.72 -18.03
N ARG A 126 20.47 -9.71 -18.38
CA ARG A 126 21.25 -10.50 -17.40
C ARG A 126 22.12 -9.63 -16.51
N ILE A 127 22.76 -8.59 -17.05
CA ILE A 127 23.61 -7.67 -16.27
C ILE A 127 22.75 -6.88 -15.28
N GLU A 128 21.56 -6.46 -15.71
CA GLU A 128 20.61 -5.75 -14.86
C GLU A 128 20.08 -6.64 -13.73
N VAL A 129 19.77 -7.91 -14.03
CA VAL A 129 19.38 -8.90 -13.03
C VAL A 129 20.51 -9.15 -12.02
N ASP A 130 21.75 -9.27 -12.48
CA ASP A 130 22.89 -9.51 -11.57
C ASP A 130 23.12 -8.36 -10.60
N LEU A 131 22.97 -7.11 -11.09
CA LEU A 131 23.02 -5.92 -10.25
C LEU A 131 21.84 -5.90 -9.25
N LEU A 132 20.64 -6.18 -9.73
CA LEU A 132 19.42 -6.24 -8.92
C LEU A 132 19.56 -7.23 -7.75
N MET A 133 20.05 -8.44 -8.00
CA MET A 133 20.25 -9.43 -6.95
C MET A 133 21.27 -8.97 -5.91
N LYS A 134 22.38 -8.32 -6.34
CA LYS A 134 23.35 -7.73 -5.40
C LYS A 134 22.74 -6.59 -4.56
N GLN A 135 21.84 -5.78 -5.14
CA GLN A 135 21.12 -4.74 -4.40
C GLN A 135 20.19 -5.34 -3.34
N LEU A 136 19.51 -6.45 -3.65
CA LEU A 136 18.65 -7.16 -2.72
C LEU A 136 19.45 -7.78 -1.57
N ASP A 137 20.55 -8.48 -1.89
CA ASP A 137 21.43 -9.11 -0.91
C ASP A 137 22.08 -8.08 0.04
N ALA A 138 22.61 -6.98 -0.50
CA ALA A 138 23.32 -5.97 0.27
C ALA A 138 22.41 -4.89 0.88
N GLY A 139 21.13 -4.82 0.48
CA GLY A 139 20.19 -3.76 0.89
C GLY A 139 20.57 -2.36 0.39
N ILE A 140 21.41 -2.25 -0.64
CA ILE A 140 21.93 -0.97 -1.14
C ILE A 140 20.91 -0.34 -2.10
N ASN A 141 20.54 0.91 -1.84
CA ASN A 141 19.51 1.64 -2.60
C ASN A 141 18.20 0.85 -2.74
N ALA A 142 17.84 0.13 -1.67
CA ALA A 142 16.68 -0.74 -1.62
C ALA A 142 15.93 -0.50 -0.29
N PRO A 143 15.28 0.67 -0.13
CA PRO A 143 14.46 0.92 1.05
C PRO A 143 13.34 -0.11 1.14
N PHE A 144 12.77 -0.29 2.33
CA PHE A 144 11.60 -1.15 2.48
C PHE A 144 10.33 -0.46 1.99
N THR A 145 9.46 -1.25 1.38
CA THR A 145 8.11 -0.86 0.98
C THR A 145 7.07 -1.88 1.41
N THR A 146 5.88 -1.37 1.71
CA THR A 146 4.66 -2.15 1.97
C THR A 146 3.58 -1.82 0.93
N SER A 147 3.99 -1.44 -0.28
CA SER A 147 3.08 -0.90 -1.30
C SER A 147 2.24 -1.96 -2.00
N ALA A 148 0.92 -1.80 -1.90
CA ALA A 148 -0.07 -2.57 -2.65
C ALA A 148 0.03 -2.27 -4.15
N GLY A 149 0.24 -1.01 -4.53
CA GLY A 149 0.45 -0.64 -5.92
C GLY A 149 1.68 -1.34 -6.53
N ARG A 150 2.80 -1.39 -5.80
CA ARG A 150 4.01 -2.10 -6.26
C ARG A 150 3.82 -3.61 -6.35
N PHE A 151 3.00 -4.21 -5.47
CA PHE A 151 2.61 -5.61 -5.59
C PHE A 151 1.80 -5.86 -6.89
N LEU A 152 0.78 -5.04 -7.16
CA LEU A 152 -0.01 -5.15 -8.39
C LEU A 152 0.85 -4.91 -9.64
N ASP A 153 1.77 -3.95 -9.59
CA ASP A 153 2.69 -3.68 -10.69
C ASP A 153 3.61 -4.89 -10.98
N ALA A 154 4.09 -5.58 -9.94
CA ALA A 154 4.89 -6.79 -10.09
C ALA A 154 4.11 -7.92 -10.77
N VAL A 155 2.83 -8.10 -10.41
CA VAL A 155 1.95 -9.09 -11.05
C VAL A 155 1.72 -8.72 -12.52
N ALA A 156 1.43 -7.45 -12.82
CA ALA A 156 1.24 -6.97 -14.19
C ALA A 156 2.49 -7.20 -15.06
N ALA A 157 3.68 -6.92 -14.54
CA ALA A 157 4.93 -7.15 -15.26
C ALA A 157 5.24 -8.63 -15.43
N TRP A 158 5.00 -9.46 -14.41
CA TRP A 158 5.20 -10.90 -14.47
C TRP A 158 4.35 -11.56 -15.57
N LEU A 159 3.08 -11.16 -15.66
CA LEU A 159 2.14 -11.63 -16.68
C LEU A 159 2.41 -11.04 -18.08
N GLY A 160 3.38 -10.14 -18.21
CA GLY A 160 3.70 -9.47 -19.47
C GLY A 160 2.67 -8.41 -19.89
N ILE A 161 1.75 -8.03 -18.99
CA ILE A 161 0.71 -7.02 -19.25
C ILE A 161 1.34 -5.64 -19.36
N CYS A 162 2.24 -5.28 -18.45
CA CYS A 162 2.94 -4.00 -18.45
C CYS A 162 4.35 -4.16 -17.90
N ARG A 163 5.35 -4.15 -18.78
CA ARG A 163 6.78 -4.32 -18.39
C ARG A 163 7.46 -3.00 -18.03
N VAL A 164 7.02 -1.90 -18.63
CA VAL A 164 7.54 -0.56 -18.40
C VAL A 164 6.37 0.38 -18.18
N ARG A 165 6.40 1.10 -17.07
CA ARG A 165 5.40 2.11 -16.71
C ARG A 165 5.68 3.41 -17.46
N THR A 166 4.66 3.96 -18.11
CA THR A 166 4.72 5.23 -18.86
C THR A 166 3.94 6.36 -18.18
N TYR A 167 2.97 6.05 -17.32
CA TYR A 167 2.25 7.00 -16.47
C TYR A 167 1.88 6.39 -15.11
N GLU A 168 1.34 7.19 -14.19
CA GLU A 168 0.98 6.74 -12.85
C GLU A 168 -0.17 5.75 -12.81
N GLY A 169 0.02 4.66 -12.06
CA GLY A 169 -0.95 3.57 -11.94
C GLY A 169 -1.05 2.65 -13.16
N GLU A 170 -0.34 2.91 -14.26
CA GLU A 170 -0.51 2.14 -15.51
C GLU A 170 -0.51 0.62 -15.32
N PRO A 171 0.48 -0.01 -14.63
CA PRO A 171 0.51 -1.47 -14.58
C PRO A 171 -0.68 -2.04 -13.79
N ALA A 172 -1.02 -1.43 -12.65
CA ALA A 172 -2.19 -1.80 -11.85
C ALA A 172 -3.52 -1.63 -12.61
N MET A 173 -3.71 -0.51 -13.32
CA MET A 173 -4.92 -0.28 -14.14
C MET A 173 -5.05 -1.29 -15.28
N ARG A 174 -3.93 -1.62 -15.95
CA ARG A 174 -3.94 -2.62 -17.03
C ARG A 174 -4.17 -4.03 -16.51
N LEU A 175 -3.68 -4.34 -15.30
CA LEU A 175 -3.94 -5.61 -14.62
C LEU A 175 -5.42 -5.78 -14.30
N GLU A 176 -6.06 -4.72 -13.80
CA GLU A 176 -7.50 -4.70 -13.55
C GLU A 176 -8.30 -4.98 -14.82
N ALA A 177 -8.00 -4.27 -15.91
CA ALA A 177 -8.66 -4.49 -17.19
C ALA A 177 -8.47 -5.92 -17.72
N ALA A 178 -7.30 -6.52 -17.50
CA ALA A 178 -7.02 -7.90 -17.90
C ALA A 178 -7.81 -8.94 -17.06
N ALA A 179 -8.23 -8.60 -15.85
CA ALA A 179 -8.92 -9.52 -14.93
C ALA A 179 -10.41 -9.72 -15.22
N ILE A 180 -11.04 -8.87 -16.04
CA ILE A 180 -12.51 -8.82 -16.24
C ILE A 180 -13.11 -10.18 -16.65
N GLN A 181 -12.38 -10.99 -17.43
CA GLN A 181 -12.85 -12.29 -17.93
C GLN A 181 -12.17 -13.48 -17.25
N GLY A 182 -11.43 -13.25 -16.17
CA GLY A 182 -10.72 -14.30 -15.44
C GLY A 182 -11.64 -15.06 -14.50
N CYS A 183 -11.29 -16.31 -14.25
CA CYS A 183 -11.84 -17.10 -13.16
C CYS A 183 -10.87 -17.09 -11.97
N THR A 184 -11.36 -16.76 -10.78
CA THR A 184 -10.56 -16.77 -9.55
C THR A 184 -10.18 -18.20 -9.16
N HIS A 185 -8.91 -18.39 -8.79
CA HIS A 185 -8.41 -19.62 -8.19
C HIS A 185 -8.22 -19.46 -6.68
N GLU A 186 -8.38 -20.56 -5.94
CA GLU A 186 -8.09 -20.57 -4.52
C GLU A 186 -6.57 -20.61 -4.27
N ILE A 187 -6.07 -19.56 -3.63
CA ILE A 187 -4.69 -19.47 -3.13
C ILE A 187 -4.69 -19.01 -1.67
N SER A 188 -3.67 -19.42 -0.92
CA SER A 188 -3.56 -19.11 0.50
C SER A 188 -3.16 -17.66 0.73
N THR A 189 -3.89 -16.94 1.58
CA THR A 189 -3.57 -15.60 2.07
C THR A 189 -2.96 -15.71 3.46
N ALA A 190 -1.67 -16.00 3.52
CA ALA A 190 -0.96 -16.19 4.78
C ALA A 190 -0.81 -14.87 5.55
N LEU A 191 -1.13 -14.91 6.84
CA LEU A 191 -0.82 -13.84 7.78
C LEU A 191 0.43 -14.21 8.56
N ILE A 192 1.35 -13.27 8.69
CA ILE A 192 2.57 -13.40 9.48
C ILE A 192 2.55 -12.35 10.59
N ASP A 193 3.20 -12.65 11.72
CA ASP A 193 3.49 -11.67 12.74
C ASP A 193 4.98 -11.31 12.68
N GLU A 194 5.28 -10.03 12.48
CA GLU A 194 6.65 -9.53 12.51
C GLU A 194 6.75 -8.39 13.51
N ALA A 195 7.48 -8.64 14.60
CA ALA A 195 7.67 -7.74 15.74
C ALA A 195 6.36 -7.31 16.43
N GLY A 196 5.39 -8.22 16.56
CA GLY A 196 4.10 -7.95 17.21
C GLY A 196 3.12 -7.18 16.33
N MET A 197 3.39 -7.08 15.03
CA MET A 197 2.50 -6.46 14.04
C MET A 197 2.06 -7.52 13.03
N PRO A 198 0.76 -7.83 12.95
CA PRO A 198 0.25 -8.80 11.99
C PRO A 198 0.24 -8.21 10.57
N ARG A 199 0.59 -9.04 9.59
CA ARG A 199 0.81 -8.62 8.20
C ARG A 199 0.33 -9.66 7.20
N LEU A 200 -0.11 -9.20 6.03
CA LEU A 200 -0.35 -10.08 4.88
C LEU A 200 0.98 -10.38 4.17
N ASP A 201 1.33 -11.66 4.01
CA ASP A 201 2.55 -12.08 3.32
C ASP A 201 2.39 -12.05 1.80
N THR A 202 2.55 -10.85 1.24
CA THR A 202 2.49 -10.63 -0.22
C THR A 202 3.63 -11.29 -0.98
N ALA A 203 4.76 -11.58 -0.34
CA ALA A 203 5.86 -12.31 -0.96
C ALA A 203 5.45 -13.76 -1.21
N HIS A 204 4.90 -14.43 -0.19
CA HIS A 204 4.34 -15.78 -0.34
C HIS A 204 3.16 -15.82 -1.33
N LEU A 205 2.31 -14.79 -1.30
CA LEU A 205 1.22 -14.63 -2.26
C LEU A 205 1.72 -14.54 -3.70
N PHE A 206 2.74 -13.71 -3.94
CA PHE A 206 3.34 -13.55 -5.26
C PHE A 206 3.97 -14.86 -5.77
N ALA A 207 4.69 -15.59 -4.92
CA ALA A 207 5.26 -16.89 -5.29
C ALA A 207 4.19 -17.92 -5.70
N GLN A 208 3.02 -17.92 -5.05
CA GLN A 208 1.87 -18.74 -5.46
C GLN A 208 1.33 -18.31 -6.83
N LEU A 209 1.20 -17.00 -7.08
CA LEU A 209 0.75 -16.47 -8.38
C LEU A 209 1.72 -16.81 -9.51
N VAL A 210 3.03 -16.79 -9.23
CA VAL A 210 4.07 -17.25 -10.17
C VAL A 210 3.84 -18.70 -10.58
N ARG A 211 3.66 -19.62 -9.60
CA ARG A 211 3.35 -21.03 -9.89
C ARG A 211 2.01 -21.22 -10.59
N LEU A 212 1.01 -20.39 -10.26
CA LEU A 212 -0.29 -20.43 -10.94
C LEU A 212 -0.16 -20.01 -12.41
N SER A 213 0.68 -19.03 -12.72
CA SER A 213 0.90 -18.52 -14.08
C SER A 213 1.50 -19.54 -15.05
N GLU A 214 2.05 -20.65 -14.55
CA GLU A 214 2.57 -21.75 -15.37
C GLU A 214 1.45 -22.64 -15.93
N ARG A 215 0.24 -22.57 -15.37
CA ARG A 215 -0.88 -23.46 -15.70
C ARG A 215 -2.22 -22.77 -15.95
N ALA A 216 -2.37 -21.51 -15.54
CA ALA A 216 -3.60 -20.73 -15.68
C ALA A 216 -3.47 -19.61 -16.70
N SER A 217 -4.60 -19.08 -17.16
CA SER A 217 -4.63 -17.94 -18.09
C SER A 217 -4.12 -16.67 -17.41
N ILE A 218 -3.69 -15.68 -18.22
CA ILE A 218 -3.29 -14.37 -17.70
C ILE A 218 -4.43 -13.71 -16.92
N GLN A 219 -5.65 -13.83 -17.45
CA GLN A 219 -6.87 -13.29 -16.87
C GLN A 219 -7.15 -13.91 -15.48
N ASP A 220 -7.01 -15.23 -15.37
CA ASP A 220 -7.20 -15.98 -14.13
C ASP A 220 -6.19 -15.54 -13.06
N VAL A 221 -4.91 -15.41 -13.42
CA VAL A 221 -3.88 -14.96 -12.46
C VAL A 221 -4.12 -13.51 -12.06
N ALA A 222 -4.52 -12.65 -13.01
CA ALA A 222 -4.80 -11.24 -12.74
C ALA A 222 -5.96 -11.04 -11.77
N VAL A 223 -7.08 -11.75 -11.96
CA VAL A 223 -8.22 -11.68 -11.03
C VAL A 223 -7.88 -12.34 -9.69
N THR A 224 -7.16 -13.46 -9.70
CA THR A 224 -6.75 -14.16 -8.48
C THR A 224 -5.84 -13.30 -7.61
N ALA A 225 -4.95 -12.51 -8.21
CA ALA A 225 -4.07 -11.61 -7.48
C ALA A 225 -4.83 -10.48 -6.76
N GLN A 226 -5.78 -9.86 -7.47
CA GLN A 226 -6.62 -8.79 -6.93
C GLN A 226 -7.56 -9.31 -5.84
N GLU A 227 -8.20 -10.45 -6.08
CA GLU A 227 -9.03 -11.15 -5.10
C GLU A 227 -8.24 -11.45 -3.83
N ALA A 228 -7.06 -12.05 -3.94
CA ALA A 228 -6.31 -12.50 -2.78
C ALA A 228 -5.75 -11.33 -1.96
N LEU A 229 -5.36 -10.24 -2.62
CA LEU A 229 -4.99 -9.00 -1.93
C LEU A 229 -6.19 -8.41 -1.16
N ALA A 230 -7.34 -8.27 -1.84
CA ALA A 230 -8.57 -7.75 -1.24
C ALA A 230 -9.02 -8.59 -0.04
N ARG A 231 -9.09 -9.92 -0.22
CA ARG A 231 -9.49 -10.86 0.82
C ARG A 231 -8.52 -10.85 1.99
N GLY A 232 -7.21 -10.95 1.72
CA GLY A 232 -6.19 -10.99 2.77
C GLY A 232 -6.20 -9.74 3.64
N MET A 233 -6.27 -8.56 3.01
CA MET A 233 -6.32 -7.29 3.75
C MET A 233 -7.64 -7.07 4.49
N THR A 234 -8.76 -7.51 3.92
CA THR A 234 -10.07 -7.40 4.61
C THR A 234 -10.12 -8.32 5.81
N MET A 235 -9.67 -9.59 5.68
CA MET A 235 -9.62 -10.53 6.79
C MET A 235 -8.73 -10.02 7.93
N LEU A 236 -7.55 -9.48 7.58
CA LEU A 236 -6.66 -8.89 8.57
C LEU A 236 -7.30 -7.66 9.24
N GLY A 237 -7.94 -6.78 8.45
CA GLY A 237 -8.65 -5.61 8.95
C GLY A 237 -9.79 -5.97 9.91
N MET A 238 -10.64 -6.94 9.53
CA MET A 238 -11.74 -7.43 10.38
C MET A 238 -11.23 -8.06 11.67
N ALA A 239 -10.15 -8.87 11.62
CA ALA A 239 -9.57 -9.45 12.82
C ALA A 239 -9.08 -8.37 13.81
N LEU A 240 -8.43 -7.32 13.30
CA LEU A 240 -7.97 -6.19 14.09
C LEU A 240 -9.10 -5.30 14.61
N ALA A 241 -10.20 -5.22 13.86
CA ALA A 241 -11.42 -4.51 14.22
C ALA A 241 -12.18 -5.23 15.35
N GLU A 242 -12.29 -6.56 15.27
CA GLU A 242 -12.86 -7.43 16.30
C GLU A 242 -12.12 -7.27 17.64
N GLU A 243 -10.79 -7.38 17.62
CA GLU A 243 -9.93 -7.20 18.81
C GLU A 243 -10.19 -5.86 19.51
N ARG A 244 -10.47 -4.82 18.71
CA ARG A 244 -10.69 -3.44 19.17
C ARG A 244 -12.15 -3.09 19.38
N ARG A 245 -13.09 -4.00 19.10
CA ARG A 245 -14.54 -3.75 19.14
C ARG A 245 -14.96 -2.55 18.27
N ILE A 246 -14.37 -2.43 17.09
CA ILE A 246 -14.72 -1.40 16.09
C ILE A 246 -15.49 -2.07 14.96
N SER A 247 -16.71 -1.62 14.66
CA SER A 247 -17.53 -2.19 13.58
C SER A 247 -17.41 -1.47 12.24
N SER A 248 -16.72 -0.33 12.20
CA SER A 248 -16.57 0.51 11.01
C SER A 248 -15.23 0.25 10.33
N ILE A 249 -15.26 -0.20 9.07
CA ILE A 249 -14.08 -0.38 8.23
C ILE A 249 -14.07 0.69 7.13
N SER A 250 -12.99 1.46 7.08
CA SER A 250 -12.76 2.48 6.05
C SER A 250 -11.80 1.96 4.99
N PHE A 251 -12.01 2.28 3.72
CA PHE A 251 -11.13 1.92 2.61
C PHE A 251 -10.81 3.12 1.72
N SER A 252 -9.53 3.40 1.49
CA SER A 252 -9.04 4.54 0.70
C SER A 252 -7.61 4.30 0.19
N GLY A 253 -7.00 5.31 -0.44
CA GLY A 253 -5.73 5.24 -1.16
C GLY A 253 -5.93 4.96 -2.65
N GLY A 254 -4.89 5.15 -3.48
CA GLY A 254 -5.01 5.08 -4.94
C GLY A 254 -5.49 3.72 -5.48
N VAL A 255 -5.27 2.62 -4.75
CA VAL A 255 -5.77 1.29 -5.14
C VAL A 255 -7.29 1.18 -4.94
N ALA A 256 -7.92 2.08 -4.17
CA ALA A 256 -9.37 2.12 -4.02
C ALA A 256 -10.13 2.59 -5.28
N TYR A 257 -9.44 2.98 -6.35
CA TYR A 257 -10.08 3.11 -7.68
C TYR A 257 -10.33 1.76 -8.35
N ASN A 258 -9.62 0.71 -7.94
CA ASN A 258 -9.80 -0.62 -8.52
C ASN A 258 -11.16 -1.19 -8.09
N ASP A 259 -12.06 -1.38 -9.04
CA ASP A 259 -13.45 -1.74 -8.79
C ASP A 259 -13.56 -3.17 -8.24
N HIS A 260 -12.73 -4.09 -8.73
CA HIS A 260 -12.73 -5.47 -8.24
C HIS A 260 -12.32 -5.54 -6.76
N ILE A 261 -11.20 -4.90 -6.39
CA ILE A 261 -10.71 -4.85 -5.01
C ILE A 261 -11.73 -4.15 -4.12
N SER A 262 -12.21 -2.97 -4.52
CA SER A 262 -13.16 -2.18 -3.73
C SER A 262 -14.47 -2.92 -3.49
N SER A 263 -15.02 -3.54 -4.55
CA SER A 263 -16.24 -4.34 -4.46
C SER A 263 -16.04 -5.54 -3.56
N ARG A 264 -14.94 -6.27 -3.70
CA ARG A 264 -14.67 -7.45 -2.87
C ARG A 264 -14.50 -7.08 -1.39
N ILE A 265 -13.77 -6.01 -1.06
CA ILE A 265 -13.61 -5.55 0.33
C ILE A 265 -14.98 -5.18 0.91
N ARG A 266 -15.79 -4.42 0.17
CA ARG A 266 -17.16 -4.04 0.58
C ARG A 266 -18.04 -5.26 0.85
N ASP A 267 -18.05 -6.22 -0.05
CA ASP A 267 -18.88 -7.43 0.07
C ASP A 267 -18.45 -8.29 1.27
N LEU A 268 -17.14 -8.45 1.48
CA LEU A 268 -16.59 -9.18 2.62
C LEU A 268 -16.93 -8.47 3.94
N CYS A 269 -16.84 -7.15 4.00
CA CYS A 269 -17.24 -6.39 5.20
C CYS A 269 -18.74 -6.60 5.49
N GLY A 270 -19.60 -6.40 4.49
CA GLY A 270 -21.05 -6.49 4.67
C GLY A 270 -21.52 -7.91 5.06
N THR A 271 -20.97 -8.95 4.44
CA THR A 271 -21.30 -10.35 4.75
C THR A 271 -20.85 -10.79 6.15
N ASN A 272 -19.87 -10.10 6.74
CA ASN A 272 -19.35 -10.37 8.09
C ASN A 272 -19.85 -9.35 9.13
N GLY A 273 -20.83 -8.51 8.81
CA GLY A 273 -21.47 -7.59 9.75
C GLY A 273 -20.71 -6.28 10.04
N TYR A 274 -19.69 -5.97 9.24
CA TYR A 274 -18.95 -4.70 9.33
C TYR A 274 -19.58 -3.63 8.43
N SER A 275 -19.59 -2.38 8.90
CA SER A 275 -20.00 -1.22 8.10
C SER A 275 -18.83 -0.74 7.25
N PHE A 276 -18.99 -0.75 5.92
CA PHE A 276 -17.96 -0.33 4.98
C PHE A 276 -18.11 1.14 4.58
N PHE A 277 -17.02 1.89 4.66
CA PHE A 277 -16.95 3.31 4.30
C PHE A 277 -15.80 3.58 3.33
N THR A 278 -16.01 4.48 2.37
CA THR A 278 -15.00 4.98 1.44
C THR A 278 -15.35 6.41 1.04
N ASN A 279 -14.46 7.08 0.30
CA ASN A 279 -14.71 8.41 -0.21
C ASN A 279 -15.72 8.38 -1.38
N ARG A 280 -16.66 9.33 -1.41
CA ARG A 280 -17.67 9.51 -2.48
C ARG A 280 -17.75 10.95 -2.95
N LEU A 281 -17.56 11.91 -2.04
CA LEU A 281 -17.58 13.35 -2.30
C LEU A 281 -16.19 13.88 -2.69
N VAL A 282 -15.13 13.30 -2.13
CA VAL A 282 -13.75 13.54 -2.58
C VAL A 282 -13.15 12.30 -3.24
N PRO A 283 -12.09 12.43 -4.05
CA PRO A 283 -11.42 11.26 -4.61
C PRO A 283 -10.73 10.42 -3.52
N CYS A 284 -10.73 9.10 -3.64
CA CYS A 284 -10.04 8.19 -2.70
C CYS A 284 -8.52 8.16 -2.89
N GLY A 285 -8.01 8.61 -4.04
CA GLY A 285 -6.57 8.81 -4.25
C GLY A 285 -6.09 10.19 -3.83
N ASP A 286 -4.89 10.56 -4.25
CA ASP A 286 -4.15 11.76 -3.78
C ASP A 286 -4.89 13.10 -3.95
N GLY A 287 -5.89 13.16 -4.85
CA GLY A 287 -6.75 14.34 -4.95
C GLY A 287 -7.55 14.65 -3.68
N GLY A 288 -7.81 13.65 -2.83
CA GLY A 288 -8.59 13.78 -1.59
C GLY A 288 -7.77 14.05 -0.32
N VAL A 289 -6.43 13.92 -0.37
CA VAL A 289 -5.60 13.99 0.85
C VAL A 289 -5.64 15.34 1.54
N SER A 290 -5.90 16.43 0.81
CA SER A 290 -6.01 17.78 1.39
C SER A 290 -7.17 17.89 2.39
N LEU A 291 -8.32 17.24 2.12
CA LEU A 291 -9.42 17.14 3.07
C LEU A 291 -8.98 16.39 4.33
N GLY A 292 -8.30 15.26 4.14
CA GLY A 292 -7.77 14.47 5.25
C GLY A 292 -6.77 15.21 6.12
N GLN A 293 -5.87 15.99 5.50
CA GLN A 293 -4.90 16.84 6.20
C GLN A 293 -5.60 17.94 7.01
N ALA A 294 -6.63 18.56 6.44
CA ALA A 294 -7.44 19.56 7.15
C ALA A 294 -8.20 18.94 8.31
N ALA A 295 -8.83 17.77 8.10
CA ALA A 295 -9.55 17.04 9.13
C ALA A 295 -8.63 16.56 10.26
N TYR A 296 -7.42 16.09 9.94
CA TYR A 296 -6.42 15.70 10.93
C TYR A 296 -6.11 16.81 11.92
N VAL A 297 -5.92 18.05 11.43
CA VAL A 297 -5.68 19.20 12.29
C VAL A 297 -6.96 19.66 12.97
N GLY A 298 -8.06 19.84 12.23
CA GLY A 298 -9.31 20.39 12.73
C GLY A 298 -10.04 19.51 13.75
N LEU A 299 -9.89 18.19 13.66
CA LEU A 299 -10.43 17.21 14.61
C LEU A 299 -9.42 16.77 15.66
N GLU A 300 -8.20 17.32 15.61
CA GLU A 300 -7.10 17.07 16.56
C GLU A 300 -6.65 15.60 16.62
N TYR A 301 -6.63 14.92 15.48
CA TYR A 301 -6.10 13.57 15.39
C TYR A 301 -4.60 13.52 15.73
N ARG A 302 -4.16 12.40 16.28
CA ARG A 302 -2.75 12.16 16.65
C ARG A 302 -2.29 10.80 16.17
N LEU A 303 -1.18 10.73 15.44
CA LEU A 303 -0.53 9.47 15.08
C LEU A 303 0.39 8.97 16.21
N THR A 304 0.21 7.73 16.67
CA THR A 304 1.12 7.09 17.63
C THR A 304 2.42 6.64 16.97
N GLY A 305 3.54 6.74 17.70
CA GLY A 305 4.83 6.20 17.27
C GLY A 305 5.58 7.02 16.22
N ALA A 306 5.02 8.13 15.73
CA ALA A 306 5.83 9.19 15.15
C ALA A 306 6.52 9.90 16.32
N SER A 307 7.85 9.92 16.34
CA SER A 307 8.59 10.85 17.20
C SER A 307 8.04 12.25 16.91
N ASN A 308 7.24 12.78 17.84
CA ASN A 308 6.74 14.14 17.81
C ASN A 308 7.97 15.06 17.77
N GLY A 309 8.34 15.52 16.57
CA GLY A 309 9.17 16.70 16.38
C GLY A 309 8.37 17.95 16.71
N ALA A 310 7.82 18.02 17.92
CA ALA A 310 7.31 19.21 18.59
C ALA A 310 6.72 18.74 19.93
N LEU A 311 7.48 18.91 21.00
CA LEU A 311 7.05 19.30 22.35
C LEU A 311 8.30 19.34 23.24
N ARG A 312 9.05 20.44 23.12
CA ARG A 312 9.70 21.05 24.28
C ARG A 312 9.31 22.53 24.26
N GLN A 313 8.17 22.82 24.87
CA GLN A 313 8.09 24.01 25.69
C GLN A 313 8.97 23.72 26.90
N ASP A 314 10.03 24.51 27.07
CA ASP A 314 10.75 24.71 28.34
C ASP A 314 11.69 25.91 28.13
N GLY A 315 11.38 27.05 28.78
CA GLY A 315 12.26 28.22 28.91
C GLY A 315 11.68 29.52 28.38
#